data_AF-A0A2T4V2K0-F1
#
_entry.id   AF-A0A2T4V2K0-F1
#
_cell.length_a   1.000
_cell.length_b   1.000
_cell.length_c   1.000
_cell.angle_alpha   90.00
_cell.angle_beta   90.00
_cell.angle_gamma   90.00
#
_symmetry.space_group_name_H-M   'P 1'
#
loop_
_entity.id
_entity.type
_entity.pdbx_description
1 polymer ?
#
loop_
_entity_poly.entity_id
_entity_poly.type
_entity_poly.pdbx_seq_one_letter_code
_entity_poly.pdbx_strand_id
1 'polypeptide(L)'
;MALLYAGALPSRRKTGQAGREDMSTSRWNTMPMDWVKALEQMMELATSEDTARGLFLSRTLDAVRELGDEQSLARCQSVLGSQRLLDFVNYPVTLLVRLTIAAVQELGPRNGGAEQVLRMLGQKAAVGVMTSSVGSAMHTQAGGGNEHIASSIQAIYKVISNYGERSVEWVGPARGRLTVRRSFLPMPYHEGAMLEALARLGAQDARVQGRVLGPLDSEYDFSWRT
;
A
#
# COMPACT_ATOMS: atom_id res chain seq x y z
N MET A 1 1.26 36.75 -68.57
CA MET A 1 1.90 35.44 -68.77
C MET A 1 2.07 34.81 -67.38
N ALA A 2 1.19 33.91 -66.93
CA ALA A 2 1.20 32.45 -67.20
C ALA A 2 2.51 31.83 -66.66
N LEU A 3 2.56 30.87 -65.72
CA LEU A 3 1.70 29.72 -65.46
C LEU A 3 1.85 29.17 -64.01
N LEU A 4 0.84 28.37 -63.63
CA LEU A 4 0.65 27.57 -62.42
C LEU A 4 1.71 26.48 -62.21
N TYR A 5 1.92 26.05 -60.95
CA TYR A 5 1.76 24.64 -60.56
C TYR A 5 1.63 24.47 -59.04
N ALA A 6 0.51 23.86 -58.63
CA ALA A 6 0.23 23.40 -57.27
C ALA A 6 0.88 22.03 -57.05
N GLY A 7 1.52 21.83 -55.89
CA GLY A 7 2.06 20.55 -55.45
C GLY A 7 1.63 20.28 -54.01
N ALA A 8 0.71 19.32 -53.85
CA ALA A 8 0.17 18.87 -52.57
C ALA A 8 1.25 18.22 -51.69
N LEU A 9 1.31 18.61 -50.41
CA LEU A 9 2.11 17.94 -49.39
C LEU A 9 1.36 16.71 -48.84
N PRO A 10 1.97 15.51 -48.82
CA PRO A 10 1.32 14.34 -48.26
C PRO A 10 1.34 14.34 -46.73
N SER A 11 0.15 14.14 -46.18
CA SER A 11 -0.17 13.84 -44.78
C SER A 11 0.71 12.70 -44.23
N ARG A 12 1.56 12.99 -43.25
CA ARG A 12 2.15 11.96 -42.38
C ARG A 12 1.23 11.68 -41.20
N ARG A 13 0.24 10.81 -41.40
CA ARG A 13 -0.29 9.98 -40.32
C ARG A 13 0.67 8.81 -40.14
N LYS A 14 1.39 8.78 -39.01
CA LYS A 14 1.88 7.53 -38.43
C LYS A 14 1.13 7.31 -37.13
N THR A 15 -0.02 6.67 -37.27
CA THR A 15 -0.67 5.87 -36.22
C THR A 15 0.32 4.80 -35.77
N GLY A 16 0.93 5.02 -34.61
CA GLY A 16 1.70 4.04 -33.87
C GLY A 16 1.23 4.09 -32.42
N GLN A 17 -0.05 3.78 -32.20
CA GLN A 17 -0.60 3.69 -30.86
C GLN A 17 -0.36 2.28 -30.35
N ALA A 18 0.42 2.24 -29.28
CA ALA A 18 0.81 1.11 -28.47
C ALA A 18 -0.31 0.06 -28.28
N GLY A 19 -0.16 -1.07 -28.95
CA GLY A 19 -0.76 -2.34 -28.56
C GLY A 19 0.25 -3.13 -27.72
N ARG A 20 0.37 -2.79 -26.44
CA ARG A 20 0.74 -3.76 -25.40
C ARG A 20 -0.48 -3.90 -24.52
N GLU A 21 -1.41 -4.74 -24.95
CA GLU A 21 -2.31 -5.36 -23.99
C GLU A 21 -1.44 -6.22 -23.08
N ASP A 22 -1.27 -5.74 -21.86
CA ASP A 22 -0.55 -6.42 -20.80
C ASP A 22 -1.34 -7.65 -20.35
N MET A 23 -1.19 -8.75 -21.08
CA MET A 23 -1.74 -10.07 -20.77
C MET A 23 -1.28 -10.62 -19.40
N SER A 24 -0.37 -9.96 -18.66
CA SER A 24 0.01 -10.32 -17.29
C SER A 24 -0.98 -9.78 -16.24
N THR A 25 -1.52 -8.58 -16.44
CA THR A 25 -2.38 -7.89 -15.45
C THR A 25 -3.74 -8.56 -15.26
N SER A 26 -4.24 -9.29 -16.26
CA SER A 26 -5.56 -9.93 -16.22
C SER A 26 -5.63 -11.11 -15.24
N ARG A 27 -4.54 -11.85 -15.05
CA ARG A 27 -4.53 -13.07 -14.21
C ARG A 27 -4.66 -12.79 -12.71
N TRP A 28 -4.29 -11.61 -12.25
CA TRP A 28 -4.24 -11.27 -10.83
C TRP A 28 -5.48 -10.52 -10.32
N ASN A 29 -6.42 -10.17 -11.21
CA ASN A 29 -7.48 -9.21 -10.92
C ASN A 29 -8.86 -9.84 -10.58
N THR A 30 -9.00 -11.17 -10.61
CA THR A 30 -10.34 -11.80 -10.54
C THR A 30 -10.43 -13.12 -9.77
N MET A 31 -9.35 -13.61 -9.16
CA MET A 31 -9.40 -14.83 -8.35
C MET A 31 -9.35 -14.51 -6.86
N PRO A 32 -10.15 -15.20 -6.02
CA PRO A 32 -9.93 -15.17 -4.57
C PRO A 32 -8.48 -15.55 -4.29
N MET A 33 -7.70 -14.56 -3.86
CA MET A 33 -6.30 -14.76 -3.53
C MET A 33 -6.22 -15.46 -2.18
N ASP A 34 -5.54 -16.61 -2.14
CA ASP A 34 -5.05 -17.16 -0.88
C ASP A 34 -3.94 -16.22 -0.38
N TRP A 35 -4.33 -15.25 0.43
CA TRP A 35 -3.42 -14.22 0.92
C TRP A 35 -2.33 -14.76 1.85
N VAL A 36 -2.56 -15.90 2.52
CA VAL A 36 -1.51 -16.55 3.32
C VAL A 36 -0.43 -17.09 2.40
N LYS A 37 -0.84 -17.86 1.37
CA LYS A 37 0.09 -18.36 0.36
C LYS A 37 0.81 -17.23 -0.38
N ALA A 38 0.10 -16.14 -0.70
CA ALA A 38 0.72 -14.98 -1.33
C ALA A 38 1.79 -14.34 -0.44
N LEU A 39 1.53 -14.18 0.86
CA LEU A 39 2.52 -13.67 1.82
C LEU A 39 3.74 -14.60 1.93
N GLU A 40 3.55 -15.92 1.93
CA GLU A 40 4.64 -16.90 1.93
C GLU A 40 5.51 -16.73 0.67
N GLN A 41 4.89 -16.60 -0.51
CA GLN A 41 5.60 -16.36 -1.77
C GLN A 41 6.34 -15.01 -1.78
N MET A 42 5.74 -13.95 -1.20
CA MET A 42 6.42 -12.66 -1.04
C MET A 42 7.66 -12.82 -0.15
N MET A 43 7.56 -13.59 0.93
CA MET A 43 8.66 -13.83 1.86
C MET A 43 9.86 -14.52 1.21
N GLU A 44 9.63 -15.45 0.27
CA GLU A 44 10.68 -16.13 -0.48
C GLU A 44 11.51 -15.19 -1.37
N LEU A 45 10.96 -14.02 -1.72
CA LEU A 45 11.63 -13.00 -2.54
C LEU A 45 12.44 -11.99 -1.71
N ALA A 46 12.39 -12.09 -0.37
CA ALA A 46 13.07 -11.16 0.52
C ALA A 46 14.58 -11.38 0.52
N THR A 47 15.34 -10.29 0.55
CA THR A 47 16.79 -10.31 0.79
C THR A 47 17.10 -9.73 2.18
N SER A 48 18.36 -9.83 2.58
CA SER A 48 18.84 -9.21 3.83
C SER A 48 18.76 -7.69 3.86
N GLU A 49 18.61 -7.04 2.69
CA GLU A 49 18.47 -5.58 2.58
C GLU A 49 17.04 -5.12 2.84
N ASP A 50 16.06 -6.01 2.68
CA ASP A 50 14.65 -5.70 2.90
C ASP A 50 14.35 -5.72 4.42
N THR A 51 14.06 -4.55 4.98
CA THR A 51 13.84 -4.39 6.42
C THR A 51 12.62 -3.53 6.73
N ALA A 52 11.85 -3.87 7.75
CA ALA A 52 10.70 -3.09 8.20
C ALA A 52 10.97 -2.36 9.52
N ARG A 53 10.32 -1.21 9.72
CA ARG A 53 10.34 -0.51 11.02
C ARG A 53 9.60 -1.32 12.07
N GLY A 54 10.13 -1.35 13.30
CA GLY A 54 9.51 -1.97 14.47
C GLY A 54 8.08 -1.52 14.69
N LEU A 55 7.75 -0.29 14.30
CA LEU A 55 6.41 0.28 14.35
C LEU A 55 5.37 -0.64 13.71
N PHE A 56 5.66 -1.20 12.53
CA PHE A 56 4.71 -2.09 11.84
C PHE A 56 4.49 -3.39 12.60
N LEU A 57 5.55 -3.95 13.20
CA LEU A 57 5.44 -5.14 14.03
C LEU A 57 4.62 -4.86 15.30
N SER A 58 4.90 -3.73 15.98
CA SER A 58 4.16 -3.27 17.16
C SER A 58 2.67 -3.11 16.84
N ARG A 59 2.34 -2.43 15.74
CA ARG A 59 0.94 -2.19 15.32
C ARG A 59 0.21 -3.46 14.93
N THR A 60 0.88 -4.46 14.35
CA THR A 60 0.27 -5.77 14.11
C THR A 60 -0.09 -6.47 15.42
N LEU A 61 0.79 -6.46 16.44
CA LEU A 61 0.47 -7.04 17.75
C LEU A 61 -0.67 -6.29 18.47
N ASP A 62 -0.72 -4.97 18.34
CA ASP A 62 -1.81 -4.19 18.93
C ASP A 62 -3.16 -4.55 18.28
N ALA A 63 -3.18 -4.72 16.96
CA ALA A 63 -4.37 -5.20 16.26
C ALA A 63 -4.80 -6.59 16.73
N VAL A 64 -3.87 -7.52 16.94
CA VAL A 64 -4.18 -8.86 17.47
C VAL A 64 -4.71 -8.79 18.89
N ARG A 65 -4.17 -7.91 19.74
CA ARG A 65 -4.67 -7.71 21.11
C ARG A 65 -6.10 -7.19 21.12
N GLU A 66 -6.44 -6.29 20.19
CA GLU A 66 -7.76 -5.68 20.13
C GLU A 66 -8.82 -6.59 19.48
N LEU A 67 -8.44 -7.34 18.44
CA LEU A 67 -9.37 -8.11 17.59
C LEU A 67 -9.40 -9.61 17.92
N GLY A 68 -8.40 -10.10 18.65
CA GLY A 68 -8.21 -11.50 19.00
C GLY A 68 -8.46 -11.78 20.47
N ASP A 69 -8.07 -12.98 20.89
CA ASP A 69 -8.01 -13.38 22.28
C ASP A 69 -6.55 -13.46 22.76
N GLU A 70 -6.36 -13.67 24.06
CA GLU A 70 -5.02 -13.75 24.68
C GLU A 70 -4.16 -14.86 24.06
N GLN A 71 -4.78 -15.95 23.60
CA GLN A 71 -4.04 -17.03 22.96
C GLN A 71 -3.57 -16.65 21.56
N SER A 72 -4.42 -15.97 20.78
CA SER A 72 -4.03 -15.40 19.48
C SER A 72 -2.88 -14.42 19.64
N LEU A 73 -2.92 -13.57 20.67
CA LEU A 73 -1.81 -12.67 20.99
C LEU A 73 -0.54 -13.44 21.33
N ALA A 74 -0.61 -14.44 22.21
CA ALA A 74 0.54 -15.26 22.58
C ALA A 74 1.15 -16.00 21.37
N ARG A 75 0.32 -16.55 20.47
CA ARG A 75 0.77 -17.20 19.24
C ARG A 75 1.48 -16.20 18.31
N CYS A 76 0.93 -15.00 18.14
CA CYS A 76 1.61 -13.96 17.36
C CYS A 76 2.92 -13.49 18.00
N GLN A 77 2.95 -13.32 19.33
CA GLN A 77 4.17 -12.94 20.06
C GLN A 77 5.27 -14.00 19.94
N SER A 78 4.91 -15.29 19.87
CA SER A 78 5.88 -16.37 19.71
C SER A 78 6.72 -16.24 18.42
N VAL A 79 6.20 -15.55 17.39
CA VAL A 79 6.93 -15.25 16.14
C VAL A 79 8.16 -14.36 16.40
N LEU A 80 8.06 -13.45 17.39
CA LEU A 80 9.12 -12.53 17.78
C LEU A 80 10.17 -13.18 18.69
N GLY A 81 9.87 -14.33 19.29
CA GLY A 81 10.71 -14.93 20.33
C GLY A 81 10.90 -13.98 21.51
N SER A 82 12.16 -13.72 21.89
CA SER A 82 12.52 -12.81 22.99
C SER A 82 12.73 -11.35 22.56
N GLN A 83 12.43 -11.03 21.29
CA GLN A 83 12.77 -9.72 20.73
C GLN A 83 11.87 -8.61 21.26
N ARG A 84 12.47 -7.58 21.85
CA ARG A 84 11.77 -6.33 22.20
C ARG A 84 11.72 -5.41 20.98
N LEU A 85 10.51 -4.97 20.64
CA LEU A 85 10.28 -4.06 19.51
C LEU A 85 10.52 -2.61 19.92
N LEU A 86 11.25 -1.89 19.07
CA LEU A 86 11.45 -0.44 19.14
C LEU A 86 10.98 0.15 17.81
N ASP A 87 10.05 1.11 17.87
CA ASP A 87 9.27 1.53 16.70
C ASP A 87 10.13 2.01 15.51
N PHE A 88 11.25 2.68 15.79
CA PHE A 88 12.13 3.25 14.76
C PHE A 88 13.39 2.42 14.48
N VAL A 89 13.50 1.21 15.00
CA VAL A 89 14.56 0.27 14.64
C VAL A 89 14.12 -0.56 13.42
N ASN A 90 15.07 -0.91 12.56
CA ASN A 90 14.83 -1.79 11.41
C ASN A 90 14.98 -3.26 11.81
N TYR A 91 14.04 -4.09 11.37
CA TYR A 91 14.00 -5.54 11.56
C TYR A 91 13.92 -6.22 10.18
N PRO A 92 14.37 -7.47 10.02
CA PRO A 92 14.20 -8.20 8.76
C PRO A 92 12.74 -8.19 8.30
N VAL A 93 12.46 -7.88 7.02
CA VAL A 93 11.08 -7.82 6.53
C VAL A 93 10.37 -9.18 6.69
N THR A 94 11.11 -10.27 6.61
CA THR A 94 10.60 -11.64 6.84
C THR A 94 9.98 -11.81 8.23
N LEU A 95 10.46 -11.09 9.25
CA LEU A 95 9.85 -11.11 10.58
C LEU A 95 8.46 -10.46 10.56
N LEU A 96 8.32 -9.33 9.88
CA LEU A 96 7.02 -8.67 9.70
C LEU A 96 6.05 -9.55 8.89
N VAL A 97 6.53 -10.20 7.83
CA VAL A 97 5.69 -11.08 7.01
C VAL A 97 5.21 -12.29 7.80
N ARG A 98 6.10 -12.97 8.56
CA ARG A 98 5.72 -14.08 9.44
C ARG A 98 4.69 -13.66 10.49
N LEU A 99 4.88 -12.50 11.10
CA LEU A 99 3.93 -11.97 12.09
C LEU A 99 2.58 -11.65 11.45
N THR A 100 2.58 -11.12 10.22
CA THR A 100 1.37 -10.82 9.46
C THR A 100 0.61 -12.10 9.09
N ILE A 101 1.31 -13.15 8.66
CA ILE A 101 0.73 -14.48 8.40
C ILE A 101 0.06 -15.01 9.67
N ALA A 102 0.76 -14.99 10.81
CA ALA A 102 0.20 -15.45 12.08
C ALA A 102 -1.06 -14.64 12.45
N ALA A 103 -1.01 -13.31 12.37
CA ALA A 103 -2.18 -12.46 12.65
C ALA A 103 -3.37 -12.77 11.73
N VAL A 104 -3.13 -13.00 10.44
CA VAL A 104 -4.17 -13.39 9.47
C VAL A 104 -4.81 -14.73 9.84
N GLN A 105 -4.01 -15.74 10.19
CA GLN A 105 -4.50 -17.06 10.57
C GLN A 105 -5.30 -17.02 11.88
N GLU A 106 -4.85 -16.21 12.84
CA GLU A 106 -5.49 -16.08 14.16
C GLU A 106 -6.80 -15.28 14.13
N LEU A 107 -6.82 -14.19 13.37
CA LEU A 107 -7.96 -13.27 13.34
C LEU A 107 -8.96 -13.61 12.24
N GLY A 108 -8.50 -14.20 11.13
CA GLY A 108 -9.28 -14.46 9.92
C GLY A 108 -10.63 -15.16 10.17
N PRO A 109 -10.68 -16.28 10.92
CA PRO A 109 -11.92 -17.02 11.16
C PRO A 109 -13.05 -16.20 11.79
N ARG A 110 -12.72 -15.14 12.54
CA ARG A 110 -13.69 -14.31 13.28
C ARG A 110 -13.89 -12.92 12.69
N ASN A 111 -13.04 -12.50 11.76
CA ASN A 111 -12.98 -11.12 11.26
C ASN A 111 -13.15 -11.03 9.74
N GLY A 112 -13.94 -11.93 9.14
CA GLY A 112 -14.28 -11.86 7.71
C GLY A 112 -13.18 -12.37 6.76
N GLY A 113 -12.28 -13.22 7.25
CA GLY A 113 -11.23 -13.86 6.45
C GLY A 113 -9.96 -13.03 6.29
N ALA A 114 -9.00 -13.59 5.55
CA ALA A 114 -7.64 -13.06 5.46
C ALA A 114 -7.56 -11.66 4.84
N GLU A 115 -8.33 -11.40 3.78
CA GLU A 115 -8.36 -10.11 3.11
C GLU A 115 -8.83 -8.98 4.04
N GLN A 116 -9.91 -9.23 4.78
CA GLN A 116 -10.46 -8.25 5.71
C GLN A 116 -9.51 -7.99 6.89
N VAL A 117 -8.87 -9.03 7.42
CA VAL A 117 -7.84 -8.84 8.45
C VAL A 117 -6.67 -8.01 7.93
N LEU A 118 -6.18 -8.29 6.71
CA LEU A 118 -5.11 -7.49 6.12
C LEU A 118 -5.48 -6.01 6.02
N ARG A 119 -6.71 -5.69 5.58
CA ARG A 119 -7.23 -4.30 5.58
C ARG A 119 -7.19 -3.70 6.99
N MET A 120 -7.67 -4.42 8.01
CA MET A 120 -7.66 -3.95 9.40
C MET A 120 -6.23 -3.72 9.93
N LEU A 121 -5.29 -4.62 9.62
CA LEU A 121 -3.87 -4.45 9.98
C LEU A 121 -3.28 -3.19 9.33
N GLY A 122 -3.59 -2.96 8.05
CA GLY A 122 -3.21 -1.75 7.32
C GLY A 122 -3.73 -0.48 7.97
N GLN A 123 -5.01 -0.46 8.36
CA GLN A 123 -5.61 0.66 9.09
C GLN A 123 -4.85 0.93 10.39
N LYS A 124 -4.59 -0.10 11.21
CA LYS A 124 -3.85 0.04 12.47
C LYS A 124 -2.42 0.55 12.28
N ALA A 125 -1.75 0.13 11.22
CA ALA A 125 -0.44 0.66 10.86
C ALA A 125 -0.50 2.15 10.48
N ALA A 126 -1.49 2.57 9.68
CA ALA A 126 -1.69 3.97 9.35
C ALA A 126 -1.96 4.83 10.61
N VAL A 127 -2.77 4.34 11.56
CA VAL A 127 -2.94 5.01 12.86
C VAL A 127 -1.58 5.17 13.55
N GLY A 128 -0.80 4.10 13.65
CA GLY A 128 0.52 4.14 14.27
C GLY A 128 1.45 5.17 13.65
N VAL A 129 1.55 5.19 12.32
CA VAL A 129 2.35 6.18 11.58
C VAL A 129 1.86 7.59 11.87
N MET A 130 0.56 7.86 11.75
CA MET A 130 -0.02 9.20 11.92
C MET A 130 0.12 9.73 13.35
N THR A 131 0.05 8.85 14.36
CA THR A 131 0.25 9.22 15.77
C THR A 131 1.70 9.28 16.21
N SER A 132 2.64 8.85 15.36
CA SER A 132 4.07 8.90 15.68
C SER A 132 4.59 10.34 15.63
N SER A 133 5.75 10.60 16.25
CA SER A 133 6.43 11.91 16.17
C SER A 133 6.74 12.31 14.72
N VAL A 134 7.09 11.34 13.87
CA VAL A 134 7.34 11.54 12.44
C VAL A 134 6.05 11.91 11.71
N GLY A 135 4.94 11.20 11.97
CA GLY A 135 3.64 11.50 11.38
C GLY A 135 3.09 12.86 11.82
N SER A 136 3.24 13.19 13.10
CA SER A 136 2.76 14.45 13.69
C SER A 136 3.46 15.66 13.07
N ALA A 137 4.78 15.58 12.82
CA ALA A 137 5.52 16.67 12.17
C ALA A 137 5.00 16.95 10.75
N MET A 138 4.65 15.91 9.98
CA MET A 138 4.12 16.06 8.62
C MET A 138 2.71 16.67 8.61
N HIS A 139 1.90 16.38 9.63
CA HIS A 139 0.56 16.96 9.75
C HIS A 139 0.58 18.48 10.01
N THR A 140 1.61 18.99 10.70
CA THR A 140 1.69 20.41 11.09
C THR A 140 2.17 21.37 10.00
N GLN A 141 2.64 20.90 8.84
CA GLN A 141 3.33 21.72 7.84
C GLN A 141 2.49 22.14 6.63
N ALA A 142 1.29 21.59 6.42
CA ALA A 142 0.50 21.85 5.22
C ALA A 142 -0.83 22.56 5.56
N GLY A 143 -1.34 23.40 4.65
CA GLY A 143 -2.58 24.18 4.80
C GLY A 143 -3.86 23.32 4.95
N GLY A 144 -5.04 23.88 4.70
CA GLY A 144 -6.30 23.09 4.70
C GLY A 144 -6.64 22.53 3.31
N GLY A 145 -7.56 21.56 3.26
CA GLY A 145 -8.20 21.11 2.01
C GLY A 145 -7.40 20.09 1.18
N ASN A 146 -7.75 19.95 -0.10
CA ASN A 146 -7.21 18.89 -0.96
C ASN A 146 -5.69 18.94 -1.16
N GLU A 147 -5.12 20.13 -1.28
CA GLU A 147 -3.68 20.30 -1.47
C GLU A 147 -2.89 19.77 -0.25
N HIS A 148 -3.45 19.91 0.95
CA HIS A 148 -2.89 19.34 2.17
C HIS A 148 -2.94 17.82 2.16
N ILE A 149 -4.10 17.25 1.82
CA ILE A 149 -4.26 15.78 1.73
C ILE A 149 -3.25 15.23 0.71
N ALA A 150 -3.16 15.86 -0.47
CA ALA A 150 -2.27 15.43 -1.54
C ALA A 150 -0.79 15.48 -1.14
N SER A 151 -0.33 16.61 -0.61
CA SER A 151 1.06 16.77 -0.16
C SER A 151 1.41 15.84 1.01
N SER A 152 0.48 15.63 1.94
CA SER A 152 0.66 14.72 3.09
C SER A 152 0.81 13.27 2.66
N ILE A 153 -0.04 12.77 1.75
CA ILE A 153 0.06 11.40 1.21
C ILE A 153 1.42 11.17 0.58
N GLN A 154 1.87 12.10 -0.27
CA GLN A 154 3.16 11.99 -0.93
C GLN A 154 4.32 11.98 0.07
N ALA A 155 4.25 12.82 1.12
CA ALA A 155 5.26 12.85 2.18
C ALA A 155 5.28 11.54 2.99
N ILE A 156 4.13 11.05 3.43
CA ILE A 156 4.00 9.81 4.22
C ILE A 156 4.63 8.63 3.46
N TYR A 157 4.24 8.41 2.20
CA TYR A 157 4.77 7.28 1.43
C TYR A 157 6.26 7.35 1.15
N LYS A 158 6.84 8.55 1.10
CA LYS A 158 8.29 8.74 0.99
C LYS A 158 9.05 8.33 2.26
N VAL A 159 8.42 8.45 3.42
CA VAL A 159 9.09 8.25 4.73
C VAL A 159 8.89 6.84 5.29
N ILE A 160 7.75 6.20 5.01
CA ILE A 160 7.41 4.90 5.61
C ILE A 160 8.17 3.71 5.01
N SER A 161 8.85 3.90 3.88
CA SER A 161 9.60 2.84 3.21
C SER A 161 11.08 3.17 3.11
N ASN A 162 11.93 2.21 3.47
CA ASN A 162 13.38 2.22 3.33
C ASN A 162 13.86 1.37 2.15
N TYR A 163 12.95 0.66 1.46
CA TYR A 163 13.19 -0.08 0.23
C TYR A 163 12.01 0.10 -0.75
N GLY A 164 12.23 -0.30 -2.00
CA GLY A 164 11.22 -0.23 -3.06
C GLY A 164 10.88 1.19 -3.49
N GLU A 165 9.90 1.31 -4.39
CA GLU A 165 9.47 2.58 -4.95
C GLU A 165 8.02 2.86 -4.60
N ARG A 166 7.71 4.12 -4.29
CA ARG A 166 6.34 4.61 -4.13
C ARG A 166 6.21 5.90 -4.93
N SER A 167 5.25 5.94 -5.83
CA SER A 167 4.97 7.11 -6.67
C SER A 167 3.48 7.40 -6.68
N VAL A 168 3.14 8.68 -6.55
CA VAL A 168 1.76 9.15 -6.65
C VAL A 168 1.62 9.95 -7.93
N GLU A 169 0.68 9.55 -8.77
CA GLU A 169 0.21 10.30 -9.93
C GLU A 169 -1.13 10.93 -9.60
N TRP A 170 -1.22 12.26 -9.68
CA TRP A 170 -2.48 12.97 -9.49
C TRP A 170 -3.27 13.02 -10.79
N VAL A 171 -4.45 12.39 -10.79
CA VAL A 171 -5.35 12.39 -11.96
C VAL A 171 -6.49 13.41 -11.81
N GLY A 172 -6.51 14.17 -10.71
CA GLY A 172 -7.41 15.28 -10.42
C GLY A 172 -7.24 15.83 -8.99
N PRO A 173 -8.00 16.86 -8.59
CA PRO A 173 -7.80 17.54 -7.30
C PRO A 173 -8.06 16.69 -6.07
N ALA A 174 -8.94 15.68 -6.17
CA ALA A 174 -9.30 14.77 -5.08
C ALA A 174 -9.21 13.30 -5.51
N ARG A 175 -8.33 13.00 -6.47
CA ARG A 175 -8.12 11.64 -7.00
C ARG A 175 -6.70 11.43 -7.51
N GLY A 176 -6.15 10.28 -7.22
CA GLY A 176 -4.80 9.92 -7.61
C GLY A 176 -4.64 8.43 -7.78
N ARG A 177 -3.44 8.05 -8.21
CA ARG A 177 -2.98 6.69 -8.37
C ARG A 177 -1.66 6.52 -7.65
N LEU A 178 -1.61 5.57 -6.74
CA LEU A 178 -0.40 5.19 -6.05
C LEU A 178 0.15 3.92 -6.70
N THR A 179 1.40 3.95 -7.15
CA THR A 179 2.13 2.74 -7.52
C THR A 179 3.08 2.37 -6.38
N VAL A 180 3.02 1.12 -5.93
CA VAL A 180 3.91 0.56 -4.91
C VAL A 180 4.67 -0.60 -5.55
N ARG A 181 6.01 -0.50 -5.60
CA ARG A 181 6.88 -1.57 -6.10
C ARG A 181 7.77 -2.14 -5.01
N ARG A 182 8.04 -3.44 -5.06
CA ARG A 182 8.85 -4.12 -4.05
C ARG A 182 8.28 -3.87 -2.65
N SER A 183 7.05 -4.31 -2.41
CA SER A 183 6.38 -4.34 -1.11
C SER A 183 6.13 -5.77 -0.68
N PHE A 184 6.45 -6.07 0.59
CA PHE A 184 6.16 -7.35 1.24
C PHE A 184 4.88 -7.33 2.06
N LEU A 185 4.12 -6.23 1.99
CA LEU A 185 2.76 -6.13 2.50
C LEU A 185 1.79 -6.15 1.30
N PRO A 186 0.74 -6.98 1.35
CA PRO A 186 -0.10 -7.27 0.20
C PRO A 186 -1.09 -6.14 -0.07
N MET A 187 -1.73 -6.20 -1.24
CA MET A 187 -2.67 -5.18 -1.70
C MET A 187 -3.75 -4.78 -0.66
N PRO A 188 -4.48 -5.70 -0.01
CA PRO A 188 -5.52 -5.31 0.94
C PRO A 188 -4.98 -4.56 2.15
N TYR A 189 -3.73 -4.84 2.55
CA TYR A 189 -3.08 -4.10 3.64
C TYR A 189 -2.91 -2.62 3.27
N HIS A 190 -2.39 -2.35 2.07
CA HIS A 190 -2.21 -0.97 1.60
C HIS A 190 -3.54 -0.26 1.33
N GLU A 191 -4.58 -0.97 0.87
CA GLU A 191 -5.93 -0.40 0.77
C GLU A 191 -6.40 0.12 2.13
N GLY A 192 -6.31 -0.72 3.17
CA GLY A 192 -6.71 -0.36 4.52
C GLY A 192 -5.90 0.81 5.08
N ALA A 193 -4.58 0.78 4.88
CA ALA A 193 -3.69 1.85 5.33
C ALA A 193 -3.99 3.19 4.64
N MET A 194 -4.17 3.18 3.32
CA MET A 194 -4.45 4.38 2.54
C MET A 194 -5.82 4.97 2.90
N LEU A 195 -6.84 4.12 3.07
CA LEU A 195 -8.17 4.55 3.44
C LEU A 195 -8.19 5.24 4.82
N GLU A 196 -7.52 4.65 5.81
CA GLU A 196 -7.39 5.25 7.14
C GLU A 196 -6.59 6.56 7.11
N ALA A 197 -5.51 6.61 6.34
CA ALA A 197 -4.70 7.83 6.19
C ALA A 197 -5.53 8.98 5.58
N LEU A 198 -6.28 8.70 4.50
CA LEU A 198 -7.19 9.67 3.89
C LEU A 198 -8.22 10.20 4.89
N ALA A 199 -8.89 9.31 5.63
CA ALA A 199 -9.88 9.70 6.62
C ALA A 199 -9.28 10.60 7.71
N ARG A 200 -8.08 10.29 8.20
CA ARG A 200 -7.38 11.11 9.20
C ARG A 200 -6.91 12.47 8.69
N LEU A 201 -6.68 12.58 7.39
CA LEU A 201 -6.35 13.84 6.72
C LEU A 201 -7.61 14.67 6.39
N GLY A 202 -8.80 14.20 6.77
CA GLY A 202 -10.07 14.92 6.59
C GLY A 202 -10.77 14.64 5.26
N ALA A 203 -10.33 13.63 4.51
CA ALA A 203 -11.02 13.21 3.28
C ALA A 203 -12.41 12.66 3.62
N GLN A 204 -13.44 13.15 2.92
CA GLN A 204 -14.81 12.64 3.05
C GLN A 204 -15.09 11.59 1.97
N ASP A 205 -15.84 10.54 2.30
CA ASP A 205 -16.16 9.44 1.37
C ASP A 205 -14.96 8.90 0.57
N ALA A 206 -13.83 8.76 1.26
CA ALA A 206 -12.62 8.23 0.65
C ALA A 206 -12.86 6.82 0.08
N ARG A 207 -12.29 6.56 -1.10
CA ARG A 207 -12.31 5.27 -1.78
C ARG A 207 -10.90 4.92 -2.20
N VAL A 208 -10.53 3.65 -2.05
CA VAL A 208 -9.27 3.09 -2.49
C VAL A 208 -9.57 1.75 -3.14
N GLN A 209 -9.05 1.52 -4.33
CA GLN A 209 -9.17 0.26 -5.05
C GLN A 209 -7.79 -0.17 -5.53
N GLY A 210 -7.32 -1.30 -5.02
CA GLY A 210 -6.05 -1.90 -5.40
C GLY A 210 -6.15 -2.87 -6.57
N ARG A 211 -5.04 -3.02 -7.27
CA ARG A 211 -4.77 -4.02 -8.31
C ARG A 211 -3.35 -4.54 -8.14
N VAL A 212 -3.20 -5.86 -8.20
CA VAL A 212 -1.89 -6.53 -8.16
C VAL A 212 -1.26 -6.45 -9.56
N LEU A 213 -0.02 -5.97 -9.63
CA LEU A 213 0.77 -5.90 -10.88
C LEU A 213 1.80 -7.03 -10.97
N GLY A 214 2.23 -7.55 -9.82
CA GLY A 214 3.19 -8.65 -9.71
C GLY A 214 3.34 -9.09 -8.26
N PRO A 215 4.26 -10.03 -7.96
CA PRO A 215 4.40 -10.62 -6.63
C PRO A 215 4.63 -9.60 -5.50
N LEU A 216 5.35 -8.51 -5.78
CA LEU A 216 5.66 -7.46 -4.81
C LEU A 216 5.16 -6.07 -5.26
N ASP A 217 4.37 -6.02 -6.33
CA ASP A 217 4.01 -4.79 -7.03
C ASP A 217 2.49 -4.64 -7.10
N SER A 218 2.00 -3.45 -6.78
CA SER A 218 0.57 -3.15 -6.80
C SER A 218 0.32 -1.68 -7.10
N GLU A 219 -0.87 -1.39 -7.58
CA GLU A 219 -1.35 -0.05 -7.86
C GLU A 219 -2.68 0.18 -7.17
N TYR A 220 -2.93 1.42 -6.76
CA TYR A 220 -4.12 1.81 -6.02
C TYR A 220 -4.68 3.08 -6.64
N ASP A 221 -5.87 2.99 -7.22
CA ASP A 221 -6.65 4.16 -7.57
C ASP A 221 -7.38 4.64 -6.31
N PHE A 222 -7.26 5.92 -5.98
CA PHE A 222 -7.89 6.50 -4.80
C PHE A 222 -8.57 7.82 -5.12
N SER A 223 -9.63 8.12 -4.37
CA SER A 223 -10.39 9.36 -4.51
C SER A 223 -11.12 9.71 -3.22
N TRP A 224 -11.56 10.96 -3.10
CA TRP A 224 -12.44 11.43 -2.02
C TRP A 224 -13.34 12.57 -2.51
N ARG A 225 -14.34 12.90 -1.70
CA ARG A 225 -15.24 14.04 -1.91
C ARG A 225 -14.69 15.27 -1.20
N THR A 226 -14.66 16.37 -1.94
CA THR A 226 -14.51 17.75 -1.42
C THR A 226 -15.78 18.26 -0.79
#